data_AF-A0A930UN60-F1
#
_entry.id   AF-A0A930UN60-F1
#
_cell.length_a   1.000
_cell.length_b   1.000
_cell.length_c   1.000
_cell.angle_alpha   90.00
_cell.angle_beta   90.00
_cell.angle_gamma   90.00
#
_symmetry.space_group_name_H-M   'P 1'
#
loop_
_entity.id
_entity.type
_entity.pdbx_description
1 polymer ?
#
loop_
_entity_poly.entity_id
_entity_poly.type
_entity_poly.pdbx_seq_one_letter_code
_entity_poly.pdbx_strand_id
1 'polypeptide(L)' 'RWQVRHLQTAELADIIDHRWQEMGLSCELRSSAPFTVQVLTRTGGGGALVNNSATGVR' A
#
# COMPACT_ATOMS: atom_id res chain seq x y z
N ARG A 1 12.07 9.93 15.87
CA ARG A 1 12.86 9.56 14.68
C ARG A 1 11.90 8.96 13.67
N TRP A 2 11.85 9.47 12.43
CA TRP A 2 11.01 8.89 11.38
C TRP A 2 11.53 7.51 11.00
N GLN A 3 10.63 6.56 10.80
CA GLN A 3 10.94 5.21 10.34
C GLN A 3 10.17 4.93 9.06
N VAL A 4 10.81 4.21 8.15
CA VAL A 4 10.20 3.74 6.90
C VAL A 4 10.12 2.22 6.99
N ARG A 5 8.95 1.67 6.67
CA ARG A 5 8.73 0.23 6.55
C ARG A 5 8.22 -0.07 5.15
N HIS A 6 8.87 -1.01 4.47
CA HIS A 6 8.41 -1.52 3.19
C HIS A 6 7.65 -2.81 3.44
N LEU A 7 6.42 -2.89 2.95
CA LEU A 7 5.58 -4.09 3.02
C LEU A 7 5.42 -4.65 1.61
N GLN A 8 5.77 -5.91 1.41
CA GLN A 8 5.47 -6.63 0.18
C GLN A 8 4.01 -7.08 0.18
N THR A 9 3.43 -7.33 -1.00
CA THR A 9 2.02 -7.75 -1.12
C THR A 9 1.68 -8.98 -0.27
N ALA A 10 2.58 -9.96 -0.19
CA ALA A 10 2.39 -11.16 0.64
C ALA A 10 2.33 -10.82 2.13
N GLU A 11 3.30 -10.05 2.63
CA GLU A 11 3.33 -9.61 4.03
C GLU A 11 2.10 -8.76 4.37
N LEU A 12 1.69 -7.86 3.47
CA LEU A 12 0.50 -7.05 3.67
C LEU A 12 -0.75 -7.92 3.74
N ALA A 13 -0.91 -8.89 2.82
CA ALA A 13 -2.03 -9.82 2.80
C ALA A 13 -2.14 -10.62 4.09
N ASP A 14 -1.01 -11.03 4.66
CA ASP A 14 -0.95 -11.75 5.94
C ASP A 14 -1.32 -10.83 7.12
N ILE A 15 -0.89 -9.57 7.11
CA ILE A 15 -1.22 -8.59 8.18
C ILE A 15 -2.72 -8.29 8.22
N ILE A 16 -3.35 -8.15 7.05
CA ILE A 16 -4.78 -7.78 6.96
C ILE A 16 -5.72 -9.00 6.89
N ASP A 17 -5.15 -10.22 6.89
CA ASP A 17 -5.86 -11.49 6.68
C ASP A 17 -6.81 -11.46 5.45
N HIS A 18 -6.32 -10.88 4.36
CA HIS A 18 -7.11 -10.68 3.14
C HIS A 18 -6.25 -10.79 1.89
N ARG A 19 -6.78 -11.50 0.89
CA ARG A 19 -6.20 -11.60 -0.45
C ARG A 19 -7.15 -10.97 -1.44
N TRP A 20 -6.69 -9.92 -2.11
CA TRP A 20 -7.44 -9.30 -3.20
C TRP A 20 -7.67 -10.31 -4.32
N GLN A 21 -8.93 -10.46 -4.71
CA GLN A 21 -9.33 -11.17 -5.91
C GLN A 21 -9.61 -10.12 -6.98
N GLU A 22 -9.09 -10.33 -8.19
CA GLU A 22 -9.23 -9.41 -9.35
C GLU A 22 -8.45 -8.07 -9.24
N MET A 23 -8.84 -7.07 -10.06
CA MET A 23 -8.12 -5.81 -10.25
C MET A 23 -8.47 -4.70 -9.23
N GLY A 24 -9.26 -5.00 -8.21
CA GLY A 24 -9.66 -4.03 -7.19
C GLY A 24 -8.68 -3.99 -6.02
N LEU A 25 -7.75 -3.03 -6.01
CA LEU A 25 -6.87 -2.76 -4.87
C LEU A 25 -7.31 -1.46 -4.17
N SER A 26 -8.12 -1.61 -3.12
CA SER A 26 -8.33 -0.55 -2.14
C SER A 26 -7.70 -0.94 -0.81
N CYS A 27 -7.12 0.03 -0.12
CA CYS A 27 -6.53 -0.15 1.21
C CYS A 27 -6.77 1.14 2.00
N GLU A 28 -7.20 1.00 3.25
CA GLU A 28 -7.32 2.10 4.21
C GLU A 28 -6.15 2.02 5.20
N LEU A 29 -5.41 3.11 5.36
CA LEU A 29 -4.34 3.22 6.34
C LEU A 29 -4.71 4.27 7.38
N ARG A 30 -4.55 3.93 8.66
CA ARG A 30 -4.88 4.81 9.79
C ARG A 30 -3.69 4.88 10.74
N SER A 31 -3.42 6.08 11.25
CA SER A 31 -2.34 6.33 12.20
C SER A 31 -2.77 7.38 13.22
N SER A 32 -2.30 7.24 14.47
CA SER A 32 -2.47 8.28 15.50
C SER A 32 -1.47 9.43 15.38
N ALA A 33 -0.53 9.34 14.43
CA ALA A 33 0.49 10.34 14.14
C ALA A 33 0.57 10.61 12.62
N PRO A 34 1.05 11.78 12.19
CA PRO A 34 1.24 12.08 10.77
C PRO A 34 2.11 11.04 10.06
N PHE A 35 1.72 10.68 8.84
CA PHE A 35 2.43 9.68 8.04
C PHE A 35 2.24 9.94 6.54
N THR A 36 3.15 9.37 5.75
CA THR A 36 3.07 9.34 4.28
C THR A 36 2.97 7.90 3.82
N VAL A 37 2.27 7.67 2.71
CA VAL A 37 2.09 6.35 2.11
C VAL A 37 2.45 6.39 0.64
N GLN A 38 3.15 5.36 0.19
CA GLN A 38 3.38 5.10 -1.21
C GLN A 38 3.01 3.66 -1.53
N VAL A 39 2.08 3.47 -2.46
CA VAL A 39 1.67 2.18 -2.98
C VAL A 39 2.22 2.05 -4.39
N LEU A 40 3.05 1.03 -4.60
CA LEU A 40 3.61 0.73 -5.91
C LEU A 40 2.97 -0.55 -6.43
N THR A 41 2.28 -0.46 -7.55
CA THR A 41 1.68 -1.62 -8.23
C THR A 41 2.27 -1.76 -9.62
N ARG A 42 2.43 -3.01 -10.07
CA ARG A 42 2.74 -3.30 -11.48
C ARG A 42 1.46 -3.68 -12.18
N THR A 43 1.15 -3.01 -13.28
CA THR A 43 -0.02 -3.36 -14.09
C THR A 43 0.20 -4.70 -14.81
N GLY A 44 -0.88 -5.48 -14.98
CA GLY A 44 -0.87 -6.65 -15.85
C GLY A 44 -0.63 -6.25 -17.32
N GLY A 45 0.01 -7.12 -18.10
CA GLY A 45 0.15 -6.96 -19.56
C GLY A 45 1.28 -6.04 -20.05
N GLY A 46 2.10 -5.48 -19.16
CA GLY A 46 3.23 -4.63 -19.58
C GLY A 46 4.19 -4.19 -18.47
N GLY A 47 3.87 -4.51 -17.20
CA GLY A 47 4.79 -4.31 -16.07
C GLY A 47 5.05 -2.85 -15.70
N ALA A 48 4.24 -1.93 -16.21
CA ALA A 48 4.34 -0.51 -15.89
C ALA A 48 4.20 -0.31 -14.39
N LEU A 49 5.13 0.45 -13.82
CA LEU A 49 5.13 0.77 -12.39
C LEU A 49 4.23 1.98 -12.18
N VAL A 50 3.12 1.77 -11.46
CA VAL A 50 2.22 2.84 -11.04
C VAL A 50 2.57 3.21 -9.62
N ASN A 51 2.85 4.49 -9.39
CA ASN A 51 3.12 5.05 -8.08
C ASN A 51 1.88 5.84 -7.61
N ASN A 52 1.17 5.31 -6.61
CA ASN A 52 0.07 6.00 -5.97
C ASN A 52 0.53 6.48 -4.59
N SER A 53 0.51 7.79 -4.35
CA SER A 53 0.95 8.39 -3.08
C SER A 53 -0.18 9.14 -2.40
N ALA A 54 -0.20 9.07 -1.07
CA ALA A 54 -1.16 9.77 -0.22
C ALA A 54 -0.48 10.26 1.07
N THR A 55 -1.02 11.34 1.64
CA THR A 55 -0.56 11.91 2.91
C THR A 55 -1.73 11.96 3.89
N GLY A 56 -1.48 11.62 5.16
CA GLY A 56 -2.45 11.73 6.24
C GLY A 56 -2.12 12.91 7.15
N VAL A 57 -3.05 13.85 7.26
CA VAL A 57 -3.06 14.88 8.31
C VAL A 57 -4.13 14.53 9.36
N ARG A 58 -3.84 14.85 10.63
CA ARG A 58 -4.72 14.53 11.76
C ARG A 58 -6.07 15.24 11.64
#